data_AF-A0A316TU80-F1
#
_entry.id   AF-A0A316TU80-F1
#
_cell.length_a   1.000
_cell.length_b   1.000
_cell.length_c   1.000
_cell.angle_alpha   90.00
_cell.angle_beta   90.00
_cell.angle_gamma   90.00
#
_symmetry.space_group_name_H-M   'P 1'
#
loop_
_entity.id
_entity.type
_entity.pdbx_description
1 polymer ?
#
loop_
_entity_poly.entity_id
_entity_poly.type
_entity_poly.pdbx_seq_one_letter_code
_entity_poly.pdbx_strand_id
1 'polypeptide(L)'
;MSIKYRGSDYDSYDSRDPLDDYLDKAERRAIRKEHEGRRSGNSNLRNFAVIFIIALAGVFVIRGVQNFSISPIPDVIESITNPQPSEDLLNRMNALMIEMGYTDLTNEQLTELRSQGVTATYISNIRSLGYEDLTLEDAVRLSQADVSSTFTAMLQELGYEPTVEDLINLRRADVTAFYTSNIHDLGYRDVTFDQLIRMQRIGVSPELISQLQAERGEDLPLEEIIRYRISNQ
;
A
#
# COMPACT_ATOMS: atom_id res chain seq x y z
N MET A 1 -51.69 -76.23 -0.62
CA MET A 1 -52.85 -75.68 -1.33
C MET A 1 -52.35 -74.56 -2.23
N SER A 2 -52.34 -74.80 -3.54
CA SER A 2 -51.80 -73.91 -4.56
C SER A 2 -52.79 -72.77 -4.85
N ILE A 3 -52.31 -71.54 -5.01
CA ILE A 3 -52.96 -70.56 -5.90
C ILE A 3 -51.89 -69.77 -6.65
N LYS A 4 -51.85 -69.98 -7.98
CA LYS A 4 -51.13 -69.17 -8.97
C LYS A 4 -52.02 -68.00 -9.39
N TYR A 5 -51.46 -66.81 -9.52
CA TYR A 5 -51.96 -65.71 -10.37
C TYR A 5 -50.73 -65.14 -11.10
N ARG A 6 -50.49 -65.49 -12.38
CA ARG A 6 -50.99 -64.90 -13.64
C ARG A 6 -50.56 -63.43 -13.79
N GLY A 7 -49.61 -63.21 -14.69
CA GLY A 7 -48.86 -61.96 -14.86
C GLY A 7 -49.62 -60.82 -15.55
N SER A 8 -49.01 -59.65 -15.44
CA SER A 8 -49.26 -58.47 -16.26
C SER A 8 -47.89 -57.93 -16.69
N ASP A 9 -47.59 -58.07 -17.98
CA ASP A 9 -46.47 -57.39 -18.62
C ASP A 9 -46.75 -55.88 -18.58
N TYR A 10 -45.90 -55.14 -17.87
CA TYR A 10 -45.79 -53.70 -18.01
C TYR A 10 -44.43 -53.42 -18.64
N ASP A 11 -44.46 -53.01 -19.90
CA ASP A 11 -43.32 -52.47 -20.61
C ASP A 11 -42.69 -51.32 -19.81
N SER A 12 -41.50 -51.55 -19.29
CA SER A 12 -40.70 -50.54 -18.61
C SER A 12 -40.16 -49.55 -19.64
N TYR A 13 -40.76 -48.36 -19.69
CA TYR A 13 -40.18 -47.20 -20.37
C TYR A 13 -38.75 -46.96 -19.84
N ASP A 14 -37.74 -47.10 -20.71
CA ASP A 14 -36.35 -46.67 -20.50
C ASP A 14 -36.34 -45.16 -20.25
N SER A 15 -36.60 -44.79 -19.00
CA SER A 15 -36.55 -43.43 -18.49
C SER A 15 -35.09 -43.09 -18.23
N ARG A 16 -34.37 -42.76 -19.31
CA ARG A 16 -33.12 -41.99 -19.16
C ARG A 16 -33.49 -40.71 -18.43
N ASP A 17 -32.88 -40.49 -17.28
CA ASP A 17 -33.12 -39.31 -16.46
C ASP A 17 -32.87 -38.07 -17.34
N PRO A 18 -33.86 -37.17 -17.50
CA PRO A 18 -33.66 -35.92 -18.23
C PRO A 18 -32.41 -35.17 -17.77
N LEU A 19 -32.02 -35.33 -16.50
CA LEU A 19 -30.83 -34.75 -15.90
C LEU A 19 -29.53 -35.22 -16.57
N ASP A 20 -29.45 -36.49 -16.99
CA ASP A 20 -28.25 -37.03 -17.64
C ASP A 20 -28.00 -36.38 -19.02
N ASP A 21 -29.06 -36.10 -19.78
CA ASP A 21 -28.98 -35.38 -21.06
C ASP A 21 -28.56 -33.91 -20.88
N TYR A 22 -28.94 -33.29 -19.75
CA TYR A 22 -28.48 -31.95 -19.40
C TYR A 22 -27.01 -31.93 -18.99
N LEU A 23 -26.55 -32.92 -18.23
CA LEU A 23 -25.17 -33.01 -17.76
C LEU A 23 -24.20 -33.29 -18.92
N ASP A 24 -24.54 -34.22 -19.82
CA ASP A 24 -23.72 -34.52 -21.01
C ASP A 24 -23.64 -33.31 -21.96
N LYS A 25 -24.74 -32.57 -22.13
CA LYS A 25 -24.72 -31.30 -22.90
C LYS A 25 -23.91 -30.20 -22.22
N ALA A 26 -23.89 -30.13 -20.90
CA ALA A 26 -23.12 -29.14 -20.15
C ALA A 26 -21.61 -29.43 -20.24
N GLU A 27 -21.21 -30.70 -20.13
CA GLU A 27 -19.82 -31.14 -20.19
C GLU A 27 -19.20 -30.89 -21.58
N ARG A 28 -19.93 -31.24 -22.65
CA ARG A 28 -19.50 -30.94 -24.03
C ARG A 28 -19.34 -29.43 -24.30
N ARG A 29 -20.13 -28.59 -23.62
CA ARG A 29 -20.04 -27.11 -23.73
C ARG A 29 -18.86 -26.55 -22.93
N ALA A 30 -18.52 -27.15 -21.79
CA ALA A 30 -17.36 -26.76 -20.99
C ALA A 30 -16.05 -27.06 -21.73
N ILE A 31 -15.94 -28.26 -22.30
CA ILE A 31 -14.76 -28.68 -23.09
C ILE A 31 -14.61 -27.79 -24.35
N ARG A 32 -15.72 -27.42 -25.01
CA ARG A 32 -15.67 -26.52 -26.17
C ARG A 32 -15.24 -25.09 -25.81
N LYS A 33 -15.56 -24.61 -24.61
CA LYS A 33 -15.13 -23.28 -24.11
C LYS A 33 -13.66 -23.22 -23.71
N GLU A 34 -13.06 -24.34 -23.31
CA GLU A 34 -11.65 -24.39 -22.93
C GLU A 34 -10.71 -24.30 -24.15
N HIS A 35 -11.16 -24.75 -25.32
CA HIS A 35 -10.35 -24.75 -26.55
C HIS A 35 -10.45 -23.48 -27.42
N GLU A 36 -11.36 -22.53 -27.15
CA GLU A 36 -11.55 -21.33 -28.00
C GLU A 36 -11.13 -19.98 -27.37
N GLY A 37 -10.47 -19.97 -26.20
CA GLY A 37 -10.34 -18.76 -25.38
C GLY A 37 -8.95 -18.23 -25.02
N ARG A 38 -7.87 -18.52 -25.76
CA ARG A 38 -6.56 -17.88 -25.51
C ARG A 38 -6.37 -16.60 -26.33
N ARG A 39 -6.89 -15.46 -25.87
CA ARG A 39 -6.37 -14.10 -26.20
C ARG A 39 -6.60 -13.10 -25.04
N SER A 40 -5.47 -12.62 -24.52
CA SER A 40 -5.15 -11.37 -23.81
C SER A 40 -6.25 -10.31 -23.58
N GLY A 41 -6.39 -9.81 -22.34
CA GLY A 41 -7.12 -8.57 -22.03
C GLY A 41 -7.43 -8.30 -20.54
N ASN A 42 -6.49 -7.68 -19.84
CA ASN A 42 -6.58 -6.79 -18.65
C ASN A 42 -7.76 -6.97 -17.64
N SER A 43 -7.46 -7.43 -16.42
CA SER A 43 -8.41 -7.77 -15.33
C SER A 43 -9.03 -6.59 -14.57
N ASN A 44 -8.64 -5.34 -14.85
CA ASN A 44 -9.16 -4.17 -14.11
C ASN A 44 -10.53 -3.68 -14.58
N LEU A 45 -10.99 -4.12 -15.76
CA LEU A 45 -12.27 -3.68 -16.34
C LEU A 45 -13.47 -4.52 -15.86
N ARG A 46 -13.26 -5.77 -15.42
CA ARG A 46 -14.34 -6.62 -14.89
C ARG A 46 -14.86 -6.14 -13.54
N ASN A 47 -13.99 -5.65 -12.66
CA ASN A 47 -14.40 -5.11 -11.37
C ASN A 47 -15.14 -3.77 -11.53
N PHE A 48 -14.70 -2.92 -12.46
CA PHE A 48 -15.41 -1.69 -12.82
C PHE A 48 -16.76 -1.96 -13.49
N ALA A 49 -16.86 -2.96 -14.36
CA ALA A 49 -18.11 -3.33 -15.01
C ALA A 49 -19.15 -3.83 -14.00
N VAL A 50 -18.74 -4.59 -12.98
CA VAL A 50 -19.65 -5.05 -11.91
C VAL A 50 -20.15 -3.86 -11.06
N ILE A 51 -19.27 -2.92 -10.70
CA ILE A 51 -19.66 -1.71 -9.96
C ILE A 51 -20.61 -0.84 -10.80
N PHE A 52 -20.34 -0.70 -12.10
CA PHE A 52 -21.17 0.10 -13.01
C PHE A 52 -22.55 -0.54 -13.23
N ILE A 53 -22.65 -1.88 -13.25
CA ILE A 53 -23.92 -2.61 -13.30
C ILE A 53 -24.71 -2.42 -12.00
N ILE A 54 -24.07 -2.43 -10.83
CA ILE A 54 -24.73 -2.13 -9.54
C ILE A 54 -25.24 -0.69 -9.51
N ALA A 55 -24.46 0.26 -10.00
CA ALA A 55 -24.86 1.68 -10.10
C ALA A 55 -26.01 1.89 -11.12
N LEU A 56 -25.96 1.26 -12.29
CA LEU A 56 -27.03 1.34 -13.30
C LEU A 56 -28.31 0.62 -12.89
N ALA A 57 -28.21 -0.53 -12.22
CA ALA A 57 -29.37 -1.24 -11.67
C ALA A 57 -30.03 -0.41 -10.56
N GLY A 58 -29.25 0.27 -9.72
CA GLY A 58 -29.77 1.20 -8.72
C GLY A 58 -30.54 2.39 -9.31
N VAL A 59 -30.10 2.91 -10.47
CA VAL A 59 -30.77 4.03 -11.17
C VAL A 59 -32.04 3.58 -11.90
N PHE A 60 -32.12 2.34 -12.39
CA PHE A 60 -33.28 1.87 -13.17
C PHE A 60 -34.49 1.46 -12.32
N VAL A 61 -34.31 1.16 -11.02
CA VAL A 61 -35.43 0.83 -10.11
C VAL A 61 -36.25 2.08 -9.70
N ILE A 62 -35.74 3.30 -9.97
CA ILE A 62 -36.36 4.56 -9.52
C ILE A 62 -37.61 4.96 -10.34
N ARG A 63 -37.93 4.30 -11.45
CA ARG A 63 -39.15 4.61 -12.24
C ARG A 63 -40.24 3.53 -12.19
N GLY A 64 -40.49 2.96 -11.02
CA GLY A 64 -41.62 2.03 -10.89
C GLY A 64 -42.05 1.58 -9.49
N VAL A 65 -41.40 2.00 -8.40
CA VAL A 65 -41.75 1.50 -7.06
C VAL A 65 -41.88 2.66 -6.09
N GLN A 66 -43.12 3.08 -5.82
CA GLN A 66 -43.42 3.82 -4.59
C GLN A 66 -43.32 2.81 -3.45
N ASN A 67 -42.47 3.08 -2.45
CA ASN A 67 -42.21 2.31 -1.22
C ASN A 67 -41.02 1.34 -1.24
N PHE A 68 -39.82 1.85 -1.52
CA PHE A 68 -38.60 1.29 -0.92
C PHE A 68 -38.20 2.14 0.30
N SER A 69 -38.44 1.64 1.51
CA SER A 69 -37.79 2.14 2.72
C SER A 69 -36.48 1.40 2.92
N ILE A 70 -35.38 2.06 2.56
CA ILE A 70 -34.04 1.64 2.99
C ILE A 70 -33.90 2.12 4.43
N SER A 71 -34.10 1.24 5.41
CA SER A 71 -33.72 1.54 6.79
C SER A 71 -32.19 1.65 6.83
N PRO A 72 -31.61 2.80 7.20
CA PRO A 72 -30.18 2.90 7.36
C PRO A 72 -29.75 1.96 8.50
N ILE A 73 -28.69 1.18 8.27
CA ILE A 73 -28.04 0.40 9.32
C ILE A 73 -27.42 1.43 10.30
N PRO A 74 -27.88 1.53 11.56
CA PRO A 74 -27.45 2.58 12.47
C PRO A 74 -25.92 2.64 12.65
N ASP A 75 -25.30 1.47 12.78
CA ASP A 75 -23.86 1.32 13.01
C ASP A 75 -23.00 1.90 11.88
N VAL A 76 -23.50 1.84 10.63
CA VAL A 76 -22.79 2.37 9.46
C VAL A 76 -22.82 3.90 9.48
N ILE A 77 -23.95 4.51 9.87
CA ILE A 77 -24.08 5.97 9.90
C ILE A 77 -23.27 6.58 11.05
N GLU A 78 -23.19 5.91 12.20
CA GLU A 78 -22.39 6.38 13.35
C GLU A 78 -20.88 6.38 13.05
N SER A 79 -20.38 5.41 12.28
CA SER A 79 -18.98 5.38 11.80
C SER A 79 -18.62 6.47 10.79
N ILE A 80 -19.63 7.04 10.10
CA ILE A 80 -19.45 8.12 9.13
C ILE A 80 -19.50 9.48 9.81
N THR A 81 -20.25 9.60 10.92
CA THR A 81 -20.44 10.87 11.64
C THR A 81 -19.48 11.07 12.80
N ASN A 82 -18.79 10.03 13.27
CA ASN A 82 -17.84 10.13 14.38
C ASN A 82 -16.44 9.61 13.97
N PRO A 83 -15.48 10.49 13.64
CA PRO A 83 -14.18 10.11 13.05
C PRO A 83 -13.18 9.50 14.05
N GLN A 84 -13.63 9.05 15.22
CA GLN A 84 -12.75 8.41 16.19
C GLN A 84 -12.37 7.00 15.70
N PRO A 85 -11.09 6.60 15.78
CA PRO A 85 -10.69 5.25 15.43
C PRO A 85 -11.51 4.25 16.23
N SER A 86 -12.02 3.21 15.58
CA SER A 86 -12.83 2.19 16.26
C SER A 86 -12.02 1.57 17.41
N GLU A 87 -12.67 1.31 18.55
CA GLU A 87 -12.05 0.67 19.72
C GLU A 87 -11.25 -0.60 19.34
N ASP A 88 -11.75 -1.41 18.40
CA ASP A 88 -11.05 -2.58 17.86
C ASP A 88 -9.69 -2.24 17.22
N LEU A 89 -9.59 -1.11 16.49
CA LEU A 89 -8.33 -0.68 15.89
C LEU A 89 -7.29 -0.29 16.95
N LEU A 90 -7.71 0.46 17.98
CA LEU A 90 -6.81 0.86 19.07
C LEU A 90 -6.33 -0.36 19.87
N ASN A 91 -7.23 -1.31 20.16
CA ASN A 91 -6.88 -2.55 20.84
C ASN A 91 -5.86 -3.38 20.05
N ARG A 92 -6.03 -3.50 18.73
CA ARG A 92 -5.05 -4.19 17.86
C ARG A 92 -3.72 -3.47 17.81
N MET A 93 -3.74 -2.15 17.70
CA MET A 93 -2.51 -1.35 17.75
C MET A 93 -1.80 -1.57 19.09
N ASN A 94 -2.52 -1.50 20.21
CA ASN A 94 -1.95 -1.73 21.54
C ASN A 94 -1.27 -3.09 21.67
N ALA A 95 -1.89 -4.16 21.15
CA ALA A 95 -1.28 -5.50 21.14
C ALA A 95 0.07 -5.52 20.42
N LEU A 96 0.15 -4.93 19.22
CA LEU A 96 1.40 -4.82 18.46
C LEU A 96 2.43 -3.94 19.17
N MET A 97 1.99 -2.87 19.83
CA MET A 97 2.87 -1.98 20.61
C MET A 97 3.49 -2.72 21.80
N ILE A 98 2.69 -3.54 22.51
CA ILE A 98 3.17 -4.41 23.60
C ILE A 98 4.17 -5.44 23.10
N GLU A 99 3.94 -6.06 21.94
CA GLU A 99 4.90 -7.00 21.32
C GLU A 99 6.26 -6.35 21.03
N MET A 100 6.26 -5.05 20.70
CA MET A 100 7.48 -4.27 20.49
C MET A 100 8.06 -3.66 21.78
N GLY A 101 7.44 -3.91 22.94
CA GLY A 101 7.91 -3.44 24.25
C GLY A 101 7.37 -2.08 24.69
N TYR A 102 6.42 -1.49 23.96
CA TYR A 102 5.72 -0.28 24.39
C TYR A 102 4.46 -0.67 25.18
N THR A 103 4.58 -0.69 26.50
CA THR A 103 3.49 -1.07 27.41
C THR A 103 2.74 0.13 27.97
N ASP A 104 1.61 -0.13 28.63
CA ASP A 104 0.86 0.86 29.44
C ASP A 104 0.34 2.07 28.65
N LEU A 105 0.09 1.90 27.34
CA LEU A 105 -0.49 2.93 26.49
C LEU A 105 -2.02 2.99 26.64
N THR A 106 -2.54 4.18 26.90
CA THR A 106 -3.99 4.42 26.92
C THR A 106 -4.55 4.58 25.50
N ASN A 107 -5.86 4.38 25.32
CA ASN A 107 -6.55 4.64 24.05
C ASN A 107 -6.34 6.09 23.57
N GLU A 108 -6.26 7.05 24.49
CA GLU A 108 -5.98 8.46 24.19
C GLU A 108 -4.57 8.65 23.63
N GLN A 109 -3.55 8.02 24.26
CA GLN A 109 -2.17 8.06 23.77
C GLN A 109 -2.03 7.39 22.40
N LEU A 110 -2.70 6.25 22.18
CA LEU A 110 -2.69 5.56 20.88
C LEU A 110 -3.37 6.41 19.80
N THR A 111 -4.45 7.10 20.15
CA THR A 111 -5.13 8.04 19.24
C THR A 111 -4.22 9.20 18.88
N GLU A 112 -3.50 9.76 19.86
CA GLU A 112 -2.55 10.85 19.63
C GLU A 112 -1.35 10.42 18.79
N LEU A 113 -0.75 9.26 19.05
CA LEU A 113 0.33 8.73 18.21
C LEU A 113 -0.13 8.63 16.75
N ARG A 114 -1.34 8.10 16.52
CA ARG A 114 -1.91 7.98 15.18
C ARG A 114 -2.19 9.34 14.53
N SER A 115 -2.67 10.32 15.30
CA SER A 115 -2.91 11.69 14.80
C SER A 115 -1.61 12.34 14.31
N GLN A 116 -0.48 11.97 14.93
CA GLN A 116 0.87 12.38 14.59
C GLN A 116 1.54 11.48 13.53
N GLY A 117 0.80 10.55 12.91
CA GLY A 117 1.31 9.65 11.87
C GLY A 117 2.06 8.41 12.40
N VAL A 118 2.18 8.25 13.71
CA VAL A 118 2.87 7.13 14.34
C VAL A 118 1.91 5.95 14.51
N THR A 119 2.16 4.91 13.72
CA THR A 119 1.42 3.64 13.77
C THR A 119 2.32 2.49 14.23
N ALA A 120 1.74 1.39 14.72
CA ALA A 120 2.51 0.19 15.05
C ALA A 120 3.32 -0.33 13.85
N THR A 121 2.75 -0.30 12.63
CA THR A 121 3.46 -0.67 11.40
C THR A 121 4.62 0.26 11.09
N TYR A 122 4.45 1.57 11.27
CA TYR A 122 5.53 2.53 11.08
C TYR A 122 6.71 2.25 12.01
N ILE A 123 6.44 2.09 13.30
CA ILE A 123 7.46 1.75 14.31
C ILE A 123 8.13 0.41 13.97
N SER A 124 7.34 -0.62 13.66
CA SER A 124 7.88 -1.93 13.28
C SER A 124 8.83 -1.86 12.09
N ASN A 125 8.47 -1.08 11.05
CA ASN A 125 9.30 -0.93 9.86
C ASN A 125 10.60 -0.17 10.14
N ILE A 126 10.58 0.85 11.00
CA ILE A 126 11.80 1.56 11.39
C ILE A 126 12.68 0.64 12.26
N ARG A 127 12.10 -0.07 13.24
CA ARG A 127 12.83 -1.01 14.09
C ARG A 127 13.51 -2.11 13.26
N SER A 128 12.84 -2.64 12.23
CA SER A 128 13.40 -3.67 11.35
C SER A 128 14.61 -3.21 10.53
N LEU A 129 14.85 -1.89 10.44
CA LEU A 129 16.03 -1.29 9.81
C LEU A 129 17.19 -1.09 10.79
N GLY A 130 17.13 -1.70 11.98
CA GLY A 130 18.19 -1.67 12.99
C GLY A 130 18.00 -0.64 14.11
N TYR A 131 16.86 0.05 14.15
CA TYR A 131 16.53 1.02 15.22
C TYR A 131 15.72 0.33 16.33
N GLU A 132 16.24 -0.74 16.92
CA GLU A 132 15.51 -1.56 17.90
C GLU A 132 15.19 -0.80 19.21
N ASP A 133 15.99 0.19 19.59
CA ASP A 133 15.78 1.00 20.79
C ASP A 133 14.97 2.28 20.53
N LEU A 134 14.21 2.33 19.42
CA LEU A 134 13.42 3.50 19.05
C LEU A 134 12.41 3.86 20.15
N THR A 135 12.50 5.06 20.71
CA THR A 135 11.51 5.55 21.69
C THR A 135 10.24 6.04 20.98
N LEU A 136 9.11 6.14 21.70
CA LEU A 136 7.89 6.75 21.14
C LEU A 136 8.10 8.22 20.78
N GLU A 137 8.88 8.94 21.58
CA GLU A 137 9.25 10.33 21.28
C GLU A 137 10.04 10.42 19.97
N ASP A 138 11.02 9.53 19.76
CA ASP A 138 11.76 9.47 18.50
C ASP A 138 10.88 9.11 17.31
N ALA A 139 9.96 8.15 17.47
CA ALA A 139 9.01 7.80 16.42
C ALA A 139 8.13 9.00 16.01
N VAL A 140 7.69 9.80 16.99
CA VAL A 140 6.96 11.05 16.75
C VAL A 140 7.83 12.06 16.02
N ARG A 141 9.07 12.27 16.47
CA ARG A 141 10.01 13.22 15.84
C ARG A 141 10.36 12.85 14.41
N LEU A 142 10.56 11.56 14.13
CA LEU A 142 10.78 11.04 12.78
C LEU A 142 9.54 11.27 11.90
N SER A 143 8.35 10.95 12.40
CA SER A 143 7.08 11.16 11.68
C SER A 143 6.85 12.63 11.35
N GLN A 144 7.03 13.54 12.32
CA GLN A 144 6.89 14.99 12.14
C GLN A 144 7.92 15.58 11.17
N ALA A 145 9.07 14.92 10.98
CA ALA A 145 10.07 15.29 9.99
C ALA A 145 9.86 14.60 8.64
N ASP A 146 8.72 13.93 8.41
CA ASP A 146 8.43 13.15 7.21
C ASP A 146 9.52 12.10 6.88
N VAL A 147 10.09 11.47 7.91
CA VAL A 147 11.00 10.34 7.75
C VAL A 147 10.19 9.07 7.53
N SER A 148 10.38 8.43 6.38
CA SER A 148 9.78 7.14 6.06
C SER A 148 10.79 6.00 6.19
N SER A 149 10.31 4.78 6.45
CA SER A 149 11.16 3.58 6.43
C SER A 149 11.84 3.36 5.09
N THR A 150 11.18 3.71 3.97
CA THR A 150 11.79 3.62 2.63
C THR A 150 12.95 4.60 2.47
N PHE A 151 12.82 5.83 2.96
CA PHE A 151 13.92 6.80 2.95
C PHE A 151 15.13 6.28 3.74
N THR A 152 14.90 5.76 4.95
CA THR A 152 15.95 5.16 5.78
C THR A 152 16.61 3.96 5.10
N ALA A 153 15.82 3.03 4.54
CA ALA A 153 16.34 1.86 3.84
C ALA A 153 17.19 2.24 2.62
N MET A 154 16.74 3.21 1.80
CA MET A 154 17.51 3.67 0.64
C MET A 154 18.84 4.32 1.04
N LEU A 155 18.90 5.06 2.14
CA LEU A 155 20.18 5.58 2.64
C LEU A 155 21.12 4.44 3.06
N GLN A 156 20.60 3.40 3.74
CA GLN A 156 21.39 2.22 4.08
C GLN A 156 21.89 1.45 2.85
N GLU A 157 21.07 1.33 1.80
CA GLU A 157 21.47 0.73 0.53
C GLU A 157 22.59 1.53 -0.18
N LEU A 158 22.61 2.85 0.00
CA LEU A 158 23.68 3.73 -0.47
C LEU A 158 24.93 3.68 0.42
N GLY A 159 24.96 2.82 1.45
CA GLY A 159 26.11 2.61 2.33
C GLY A 159 26.18 3.55 3.53
N TYR A 160 25.11 4.31 3.81
CA TYR A 160 25.05 5.17 4.99
C TYR A 160 24.53 4.43 6.23
N GLU A 161 25.00 4.84 7.41
CA GLU A 161 24.50 4.35 8.71
C GLU A 161 23.90 5.52 9.51
N PRO A 162 22.72 6.05 9.12
CA PRO A 162 22.19 7.26 9.74
C PRO A 162 21.67 7.01 11.15
N THR A 163 21.93 7.92 12.08
CA THR A 163 21.23 7.95 13.37
C THR A 163 19.80 8.49 13.20
N VAL A 164 18.97 8.36 14.24
CA VAL A 164 17.63 9.02 14.28
C VAL A 164 17.76 10.52 14.03
N GLU A 165 18.76 11.16 14.63
CA GLU A 165 18.98 12.59 14.49
C GLU A 165 19.42 12.98 13.07
N ASP A 166 20.26 12.16 12.43
CA ASP A 166 20.68 12.37 11.04
C ASP A 166 19.49 12.30 10.09
N LEU A 167 18.62 11.29 10.23
CA LEU A 167 17.41 11.15 9.42
C LEU A 167 16.52 12.39 9.50
N ILE A 168 16.30 12.88 10.72
CA ILE A 168 15.51 14.09 10.98
C ILE A 168 16.16 15.30 10.31
N ASN A 169 17.47 15.50 10.49
CA ASN A 169 18.18 16.65 9.95
C ASN A 169 18.23 16.66 8.42
N LEU A 170 18.41 15.50 7.79
CA LEU A 170 18.36 15.35 6.35
C LEU A 170 16.98 15.74 5.81
N ARG A 171 15.89 15.17 6.36
CA ARG A 171 14.54 15.46 5.86
C ARG A 171 14.12 16.91 6.09
N ARG A 172 14.45 17.50 7.24
CA ARG A 172 14.21 18.93 7.50
C ARG A 172 14.98 19.87 6.57
N ALA A 173 16.07 19.39 5.99
CA ALA A 173 16.82 20.10 4.97
C ALA A 173 16.34 19.79 3.54
N ASP A 174 15.20 19.11 3.39
CA ASP A 174 14.65 18.64 2.10
C ASP A 174 15.56 17.67 1.34
N VAL A 175 16.49 17.00 2.03
CA VAL A 175 17.29 15.92 1.43
C VAL A 175 16.39 14.70 1.21
N THR A 176 16.50 14.11 0.03
CA THR A 176 15.74 12.92 -0.37
C THR A 176 16.69 11.80 -0.77
N ALA A 177 16.24 10.56 -0.69
CA ALA A 177 17.02 9.42 -1.17
C ALA A 177 17.32 9.53 -2.67
N PHE A 178 16.38 10.06 -3.46
CA PHE A 178 16.59 10.33 -4.89
C PHE A 178 17.71 11.35 -5.12
N TYR A 179 17.73 12.44 -4.36
CA TYR A 179 18.82 13.41 -4.41
C TYR A 179 20.16 12.74 -4.08
N THR A 180 20.25 12.06 -2.95
CA THR A 180 21.48 11.37 -2.51
C THR A 180 21.97 10.35 -3.54
N SER A 181 21.06 9.54 -4.10
CA SER A 181 21.38 8.56 -5.16
C SER A 181 21.96 9.24 -6.40
N ASN A 182 21.35 10.33 -6.89
CA ASN A 182 21.87 11.04 -8.06
C ASN A 182 23.26 11.64 -7.80
N ILE A 183 23.52 12.16 -6.59
CA ILE A 183 24.85 12.64 -6.20
C ILE A 183 25.86 11.48 -6.24
N HIS A 184 25.49 10.31 -5.72
CA HIS A 184 26.30 9.10 -5.75
C HIS A 184 26.57 8.59 -7.19
N ASP A 185 25.58 8.67 -8.08
CA ASP A 185 25.67 8.28 -9.49
C ASP A 185 26.58 9.22 -10.30
N LEU A 186 26.70 10.48 -9.88
CA LEU A 186 27.64 11.47 -10.44
C LEU A 186 29.09 11.27 -9.94
N GLY A 187 29.36 10.20 -9.19
CA GLY A 187 30.69 9.83 -8.70
C GLY A 187 31.01 10.30 -7.28
N TYR A 188 30.11 11.06 -6.65
CA TYR A 188 30.32 11.56 -5.28
C TYR A 188 29.76 10.56 -4.26
N ARG A 189 30.53 9.50 -3.98
CA ARG A 189 30.08 8.40 -3.11
C ARG A 189 30.31 8.63 -1.62
N ASP A 190 31.34 9.39 -1.27
CA ASP A 190 31.75 9.64 0.12
C ASP A 190 31.25 11.00 0.65
N VAL A 191 30.03 11.40 0.27
CA VAL A 191 29.46 12.69 0.69
C VAL A 191 28.84 12.55 2.07
N THR A 192 29.27 13.38 3.02
CA THR A 192 28.73 13.36 4.39
C THR A 192 27.31 13.94 4.45
N PHE A 193 26.56 13.63 5.51
CA PHE A 193 25.23 14.22 5.73
C PHE A 193 25.28 15.74 5.80
N ASP A 194 26.29 16.32 6.46
CA ASP A 194 26.49 17.77 6.53
C ASP A 194 26.71 18.37 5.14
N GLN A 195 27.46 17.69 4.27
CA GLN A 195 27.66 18.12 2.89
C GLN A 195 26.37 18.05 2.08
N LEU A 196 25.60 16.96 2.17
CA LEU A 196 24.29 16.83 1.51
C LEU A 196 23.34 17.95 1.95
N ILE A 197 23.22 18.19 3.26
CA ILE A 197 22.41 19.26 3.84
C ILE A 197 22.87 20.62 3.33
N ARG A 198 24.18 20.87 3.34
CA ARG A 198 24.74 22.15 2.87
C ARG A 198 24.44 22.38 1.40
N MET A 199 24.69 21.38 0.55
CA MET A 199 24.42 21.44 -0.89
C MET A 199 22.94 21.71 -1.17
N GLN A 200 22.05 21.00 -0.48
CA GLN A 200 20.61 21.18 -0.63
C GLN A 200 20.17 22.59 -0.22
N ARG A 201 20.65 23.11 0.92
CA ARG A 201 20.34 24.46 1.41
C ARG A 201 20.77 25.58 0.48
N ILE A 202 21.90 25.42 -0.21
CA ILE A 202 22.39 26.40 -1.18
C ILE A 202 21.87 26.12 -2.61
N GLY A 203 21.02 25.11 -2.77
CA GLY A 203 20.42 24.74 -4.06
C GLY A 203 21.45 24.25 -5.07
N VAL A 204 22.38 23.39 -4.67
CA VAL A 204 23.19 22.58 -5.59
C VAL A 204 22.34 21.37 -6.01
N SER A 205 21.97 21.31 -7.29
CA SER A 205 21.23 20.17 -7.85
C SER A 205 22.15 19.21 -8.61
N PRO A 206 21.74 17.94 -8.81
CA PRO A 206 22.49 16.99 -9.64
C PRO A 206 22.71 17.50 -11.08
N GLU A 207 21.74 18.23 -11.64
CA GLU A 207 21.83 18.81 -12.98
C GLU A 207 22.92 19.88 -13.05
N LEU A 208 23.03 20.73 -12.02
CA LEU A 208 24.10 21.72 -11.93
C LEU A 208 25.48 21.05 -11.90
N ILE A 209 25.62 19.98 -11.12
CA ILE A 209 26.88 19.22 -11.02
C ILE A 209 27.24 18.63 -12.38
N SER A 210 26.29 17.95 -13.02
CA SER A 210 26.48 17.35 -14.35
C SER A 210 26.87 18.40 -15.40
N GLN A 211 26.22 19.57 -15.38
CA GLN A 211 26.57 20.67 -16.28
C GLN A 211 28.01 21.14 -16.06
N LEU A 212 28.43 21.36 -14.81
CA LEU A 212 29.78 21.83 -14.50
C LEU A 212 30.85 20.80 -14.89
N GLN A 213 30.60 19.51 -14.67
CA GLN A 213 31.49 18.44 -15.12
C GLN A 213 31.62 18.42 -16.65
N ALA A 214 30.51 18.58 -17.38
CA ALA A 214 30.51 18.62 -18.84
C ALA A 214 31.24 19.85 -19.40
N GLU A 215 31.11 21.02 -18.77
CA GLU A 215 31.81 22.24 -19.17
C GLU A 215 33.33 22.16 -18.92
N ARG A 216 33.75 21.46 -17.86
CA ARG A 216 35.16 21.30 -17.48
C ARG A 216 35.84 20.11 -18.16
N GLY A 217 35.06 19.12 -18.57
CA GLY A 217 35.55 17.87 -19.14
C GLY A 217 36.16 16.91 -18.12
N GLU A 218 35.92 17.14 -16.82
CA GLU A 218 36.43 16.33 -15.71
C GLU A 218 35.51 16.41 -14.47
N ASP A 219 35.70 15.48 -13.54
CA ASP A 219 35.02 15.49 -12.25
C ASP A 219 35.55 16.64 -11.37
N LEU A 220 34.65 17.40 -10.77
CA LEU A 220 35.02 18.53 -9.90
C LEU A 220 35.02 18.13 -8.44
N PRO A 221 35.94 18.64 -7.61
CA PRO A 221 35.85 18.45 -6.17
C PRO A 221 34.58 19.14 -5.64
N LEU A 222 33.91 18.50 -4.66
CA LEU A 222 32.62 18.98 -4.16
C LEU A 222 32.68 20.41 -3.62
N GLU A 223 33.76 20.78 -2.93
CA GLU A 223 34.00 22.13 -2.45
C GLU A 223 34.06 23.18 -3.57
N GLU A 224 34.48 22.82 -4.78
CA GLU A 224 34.45 23.72 -5.92
C GLU A 224 33.03 23.97 -6.41
N ILE A 225 32.19 22.94 -6.49
CA ILE A 225 30.77 23.07 -6.83
C ILE A 225 30.06 23.96 -5.80
N ILE A 226 30.31 23.73 -4.51
CA ILE A 226 29.74 24.54 -3.42
C ILE A 226 30.18 25.99 -3.54
N ARG A 227 31.47 26.25 -3.78
CA ARG A 227 31.99 27.62 -3.97
C ARG A 227 31.35 28.28 -5.19
N TYR A 228 31.27 27.58 -6.31
CA TYR A 228 30.61 28.07 -7.52
C TYR A 228 29.17 28.48 -7.23
N ARG A 229 28.40 27.65 -6.51
CA ARG A 229 27.00 27.98 -6.21
C ARG A 229 26.86 29.20 -5.31
N ILE A 230 27.70 29.33 -4.28
CA ILE A 230 27.69 30.49 -3.36
C ILE A 230 28.10 31.77 -4.10
N SER A 231 29.08 31.72 -5.00
CA SER A 231 29.54 32.91 -5.74
C SER A 231 28.57 33.41 -6.81
N ASN A 232 27.61 32.58 -7.23
CA ASN A 232 26.63 32.89 -8.27
C ASN A 232 25.18 33.03 -7.71
N GLN A 233 25.05 33.30 -6.42
CA GLN A 233 23.80 33.74 -5.77
C GLN A 233 23.79 35.26 -5.62
#